data_AF-A0A6V7LVS8-F1
#
_entry.id   AF-A0A6V7LVS8-F1
#
_cell.length_a   1.000
_cell.length_b   1.000
_cell.length_c   1.000
_cell.angle_alpha   90.00
_cell.angle_beta   90.00
_cell.angle_gamma   90.00
#
_symmetry.space_group_name_H-M   'P 1'
#
loop_
_entity.id
_entity.type
_entity.pdbx_description
1 polymer ?
#
loop_
_entity_poly.entity_id
_entity_poly.type
_entity_poly.pdbx_seq_one_letter_code
_entity_poly.pdbx_strand_id
1 'polypeptide(L)'
;VIRYEDLSLDPFAHAKELYNFYGLYFHPNTKRFLDTHTKSDVGGVSSTFRNSKAAPFHWRNDLDFDEVQEIQSVCSNAMRLWGYNFALNYTHQKEFNPLGEYQLVL
;
A
#
# COMPACT_ATOMS: atom_id res chain seq x y z
N VAL A 1 -0.90 -1.65 14.62
CA VAL A 1 -0.68 -0.66 13.53
C VAL A 1 -1.02 -1.36 12.23
N ILE A 2 -1.58 -0.65 11.25
CA ILE A 2 -1.84 -1.19 9.91
C ILE A 2 -1.14 -0.29 8.88
N ARG A 3 -0.41 -0.91 7.95
CA ARG A 3 0.25 -0.21 6.84
C ARG A 3 -0.68 -0.20 5.62
N TYR A 4 -0.71 0.94 4.91
CA TYR A 4 -1.64 1.16 3.80
C TYR A 4 -1.46 0.13 2.68
N GLU A 5 -0.23 -0.25 2.39
CA GLU A 5 0.13 -1.20 1.34
C GLU A 5 -0.33 -2.62 1.67
N ASP A 6 -0.26 -3.05 2.94
CA ASP A 6 -0.74 -4.37 3.35
C ASP A 6 -2.27 -4.47 3.23
N LEU A 7 -2.99 -3.42 3.68
CA LEU A 7 -4.43 -3.30 3.48
C LEU A 7 -4.81 -3.29 1.99
N SER A 8 -4.01 -2.60 1.17
CA SER A 8 -4.24 -2.47 -0.26
C SER A 8 -4.00 -3.78 -1.02
N LEU A 9 -3.01 -4.58 -0.58
CA LEU A 9 -2.65 -5.87 -1.15
C LEU A 9 -3.62 -7.00 -0.78
N ASP A 10 -4.06 -7.02 0.48
CA ASP A 10 -5.08 -7.96 0.97
C ASP A 10 -6.17 -7.23 1.76
N PRO A 11 -7.12 -6.59 1.05
CA PRO A 11 -8.19 -5.84 1.69
C PRO A 11 -9.13 -6.73 2.50
N PHE A 12 -9.24 -8.03 2.19
CA PHE A 12 -10.15 -8.93 2.89
C PHE A 12 -9.60 -9.33 4.27
N ALA A 13 -8.34 -9.77 4.32
CA ALA A 13 -7.72 -10.16 5.59
C ALA A 13 -7.65 -8.96 6.53
N HIS A 14 -7.11 -7.84 6.06
CA HIS A 14 -6.89 -6.66 6.89
C HIS A 14 -8.17 -5.94 7.29
N ALA A 15 -9.20 -5.86 6.43
CA ALA A 15 -10.48 -5.32 6.85
C ALA A 15 -11.13 -6.20 7.93
N LYS A 16 -11.01 -7.54 7.83
CA LYS A 16 -11.52 -8.44 8.86
C LYS A 16 -10.78 -8.25 10.19
N GLU A 17 -9.46 -8.08 10.16
CA GLU A 17 -8.66 -7.77 11.35
C GLU A 17 -9.06 -6.45 11.99
N LEU A 18 -9.26 -5.40 11.18
CA LEU A 18 -9.75 -4.10 11.66
C LEU A 18 -11.13 -4.22 12.32
N TYR A 19 -12.06 -4.92 11.69
CA TYR A 19 -13.38 -5.16 12.28
C TYR A 19 -13.27 -5.90 13.62
N ASN A 20 -12.45 -6.95 13.69
CA ASN A 20 -12.20 -7.69 14.92
C ASN A 20 -11.58 -6.81 16.01
N PHE A 21 -10.62 -5.95 15.66
CA PHE A 21 -10.00 -5.01 16.58
C PHE A 21 -11.02 -4.05 17.21
N TYR A 22 -12.00 -3.57 16.43
CA TYR A 22 -13.09 -2.72 16.94
C TYR A 22 -14.27 -3.50 17.57
N GLY A 23 -14.20 -4.83 17.63
CA GLY A 23 -15.32 -5.67 18.11
C GLY A 23 -16.55 -5.64 17.20
N LEU A 24 -16.37 -5.34 15.91
CA LEU A 24 -17.43 -5.24 14.91
C LEU A 24 -17.57 -6.54 14.11
N TYR A 25 -18.80 -6.86 13.71
CA TYR A 25 -19.09 -7.99 12.83
C TYR A 25 -18.71 -7.68 11.37
N PHE A 26 -17.85 -8.49 10.78
CA PHE A 26 -17.47 -8.36 9.36
C PHE A 26 -18.62 -8.84 8.44
N HIS A 27 -19.50 -7.91 8.09
CA HIS A 27 -20.74 -8.21 7.38
C HIS A 27 -20.51 -8.67 5.93
N PRO A 28 -21.31 -9.62 5.40
CA PRO A 28 -21.22 -10.04 3.99
C PRO A 28 -21.29 -8.91 2.97
N ASN A 29 -22.03 -7.83 3.27
CA ASN A 29 -22.09 -6.63 2.41
C ASN A 29 -20.74 -5.90 2.34
N THR A 30 -19.97 -5.86 3.44
CA THR A 30 -18.60 -5.31 3.43
C THR A 30 -17.71 -6.18 2.54
N LYS A 31 -17.79 -7.51 2.69
CA LYS A 31 -17.07 -8.45 1.80
C LYS A 31 -17.42 -8.22 0.34
N ARG A 32 -18.71 -8.06 0.01
CA ARG A 32 -19.17 -7.76 -1.35
C ARG A 32 -18.63 -6.44 -1.86
N PHE A 33 -18.63 -5.40 -1.03
CA PHE A 33 -18.08 -4.09 -1.41
C PHE A 33 -16.61 -4.19 -1.78
N LEU A 34 -15.80 -4.86 -0.95
CA LEU A 34 -14.38 -5.10 -1.25
C LEU A 34 -14.23 -5.85 -2.57
N ASP A 35 -15.02 -6.91 -2.77
CA ASP A 35 -14.96 -7.73 -3.98
C ASP A 35 -15.24 -6.95 -5.27
N THR A 36 -16.16 -5.99 -5.24
CA THR A 36 -16.55 -5.23 -6.43
C THR A 36 -15.71 -3.98 -6.64
N HIS A 37 -15.21 -3.34 -5.58
CA HIS A 37 -14.62 -2.00 -5.66
C HIS A 37 -13.09 -1.95 -5.61
N THR A 38 -12.39 -3.04 -5.26
CA THR A 38 -10.93 -3.00 -5.06
C THR A 38 -10.11 -3.71 -6.14
N LYS A 39 -10.74 -4.16 -7.24
CA LYS A 39 -10.07 -4.98 -8.28
C LYS A 39 -9.68 -4.22 -9.55
N SER A 40 -10.32 -3.10 -9.84
CA SER A 40 -10.14 -2.39 -11.11
C SER A 40 -10.54 -0.93 -10.97
N ASP A 41 -9.83 -0.06 -11.67
CA ASP A 41 -10.17 1.35 -11.78
C ASP A 41 -11.32 1.55 -12.76
N VAL A 42 -12.43 2.11 -12.28
CA VAL A 42 -13.59 2.44 -13.11
C VAL A 42 -14.07 3.85 -12.75
N GLY A 43 -14.33 4.71 -13.73
CA GLY A 43 -14.87 6.05 -13.49
C GLY A 43 -13.82 7.11 -13.13
N GLY A 44 -14.31 8.29 -12.74
CA GLY A 44 -13.48 9.48 -12.49
C GLY A 44 -12.91 9.59 -11.07
N VAL A 45 -12.47 10.79 -10.69
CA VAL A 45 -11.78 11.08 -9.41
C VAL A 45 -12.58 10.63 -8.18
N SER A 46 -13.91 10.79 -8.20
CA SER A 46 -14.78 10.41 -7.07
C SER A 46 -15.28 8.96 -7.10
N SER A 47 -14.75 8.12 -7.99
CA SER A 47 -15.15 6.72 -8.04
C SER A 47 -14.60 5.93 -6.85
N THR A 48 -15.41 5.01 -6.36
CA THR A 48 -15.04 4.03 -5.34
C THR A 48 -14.39 2.77 -5.95
N PHE A 49 -14.42 2.60 -7.27
CA PHE A 49 -13.80 1.47 -7.96
C PHE A 49 -12.34 1.78 -8.28
N ARG A 50 -11.43 1.10 -7.58
CA ARG A 50 -9.98 1.24 -7.74
C ARG A 50 -9.29 -0.12 -7.79
N ASN A 51 -8.17 -0.22 -8.50
CA ASN A 51 -7.28 -1.36 -8.32
C ASN A 51 -6.43 -1.14 -7.07
N SER A 52 -6.85 -1.68 -5.92
CA SER A 52 -6.16 -1.45 -4.66
C SER A 52 -4.73 -1.97 -4.69
N LYS A 53 -4.44 -3.04 -5.45
CA LYS A 53 -3.09 -3.63 -5.51
C LYS A 53 -2.10 -2.77 -6.30
N ALA A 54 -2.58 -1.99 -7.27
CA ALA A 54 -1.74 -1.12 -8.07
C ALA A 54 -1.50 0.24 -7.38
N ALA A 55 -2.56 0.79 -6.76
CA ALA A 55 -2.59 2.10 -6.10
C ALA A 55 -1.32 2.46 -5.28
N PRO A 56 -0.86 1.64 -4.30
CA PRO A 56 0.28 1.99 -3.45
C PRO A 56 1.63 2.03 -4.18
N PHE A 57 1.72 1.50 -5.39
CA PHE A 57 2.99 1.33 -6.12
C PHE A 57 3.11 2.21 -7.36
N HIS A 58 2.15 3.11 -7.59
CA HIS A 58 2.14 4.02 -8.74
C HIS A 58 3.36 4.95 -8.79
N TRP A 59 3.84 5.41 -7.62
CA TRP A 59 5.00 6.28 -7.50
C TRP A 59 6.24 5.74 -8.22
N ARG A 60 6.38 4.40 -8.35
CA ARG A 60 7.50 3.76 -9.07
C ARG A 60 7.56 4.14 -10.55
N ASN A 61 6.43 4.55 -11.13
CA ASN A 61 6.33 4.99 -12.52
C ASN A 61 6.06 6.49 -12.66
N ASP A 62 5.45 7.11 -11.64
CA ASP A 62 5.06 8.52 -11.69
C ASP A 62 6.21 9.47 -11.34
N LEU A 63 7.20 9.01 -10.56
CA LEU A 63 8.38 9.79 -10.18
C LEU A 63 9.62 9.34 -10.95
N ASP A 64 10.47 10.29 -11.29
CA ASP A 64 11.81 10.00 -11.79
C ASP A 64 12.71 9.46 -10.67
N PHE A 65 13.70 8.64 -11.02
CA PHE A 65 14.58 8.05 -10.01
C PHE A 65 15.37 9.10 -9.23
N ASP A 66 15.67 10.24 -9.83
CA ASP A 66 16.38 11.33 -9.15
C ASP A 66 15.52 11.93 -8.02
N GLU A 67 14.20 12.10 -8.25
CA GLU A 67 13.25 12.53 -7.21
C GLU A 67 13.16 11.48 -6.09
N VAL A 68 13.08 10.21 -6.46
CA VAL A 68 13.06 9.09 -5.51
C VAL A 68 14.36 9.05 -4.71
N GLN A 69 15.51 9.27 -5.34
CA GLN A 69 16.81 9.31 -4.68
C GLN A 69 16.89 10.46 -3.67
N GLU A 70 16.39 11.64 -4.02
CA GLU A 70 16.31 12.79 -3.10
C GLU A 70 15.42 12.48 -1.89
N ILE A 71 14.22 11.95 -2.11
CA ILE A 71 13.30 11.54 -1.04
C ILE A 71 13.97 10.50 -0.13
N GLN A 72 14.60 9.48 -0.70
CA GLN A 72 15.30 8.43 0.04
C GLN A 72 16.47 8.98 0.88
N SER A 73 17.21 9.96 0.37
CA SER A 73 18.30 10.62 1.10
C SER A 73 17.78 11.28 2.38
N VAL A 74 16.71 12.07 2.26
CA VAL A 74 16.13 12.82 3.38
C VAL A 74 15.37 11.90 4.35
N CYS A 75 14.61 10.94 3.83
CA CYS A 75 13.70 10.09 4.60
C CYS A 75 14.30 8.74 5.02
N SER A 76 15.60 8.51 4.80
CA SER A 76 16.25 7.20 4.99
C SER A 76 16.02 6.56 6.36
N ASN A 77 15.99 7.35 7.44
CA ASN A 77 15.73 6.84 8.78
C ASN A 77 14.27 6.40 8.96
N ALA A 78 13.32 7.22 8.51
CA ALA A 78 11.91 6.87 8.56
C ALA A 78 11.61 5.63 7.70
N MET A 79 12.15 5.58 6.48
CA MET A 79 11.97 4.43 5.59
C MET A 79 12.45 3.12 6.24
N ARG A 80 13.64 3.12 6.86
CA ARG A 80 14.17 1.93 7.57
C ARG A 80 13.31 1.52 8.76
N LEU A 81 12.91 2.48 9.61
CA LEU A 81 12.07 2.20 10.77
C LEU A 81 10.71 1.60 10.38
N TRP A 82 10.18 2.00 9.23
CA TRP A 82 8.87 1.54 8.74
C TRP A 82 8.96 0.33 7.80
N GLY A 83 10.17 -0.23 7.61
CA GLY A 83 10.38 -1.43 6.80
C GLY A 83 10.24 -1.18 5.30
N TYR A 84 10.68 -0.02 4.80
CA TYR A 84 10.71 0.28 3.37
C TYR A 84 12.09 0.04 2.76
N ASN A 85 12.12 -0.74 1.68
CA ASN A 85 13.30 -1.00 0.87
C ASN A 85 13.58 0.18 -0.07
N PHE A 86 14.85 0.38 -0.40
CA PHE A 86 15.30 1.47 -1.28
C PHE A 86 15.33 1.02 -2.75
N ALA A 87 14.87 1.89 -3.64
CA ALA A 87 15.17 1.79 -5.06
C ALA A 87 16.66 2.10 -5.29
N LEU A 88 17.33 1.28 -6.10
CA LEU A 88 18.77 1.35 -6.32
C LEU A 88 19.17 2.05 -7.62
N ASN A 89 18.30 2.01 -8.62
CA ASN A 89 18.47 2.65 -9.93
C ASN A 89 17.12 2.71 -10.67
N TYR A 90 17.09 3.43 -11.80
CA TYR A 90 15.93 3.60 -12.67
C TYR A 90 15.21 2.29 -13.02
N THR A 91 15.95 1.23 -13.36
CA THR A 91 15.35 -0.06 -13.74
C THR A 91 14.80 -0.79 -12.52
N HIS A 92 15.58 -0.83 -11.43
CA HIS A 92 15.18 -1.47 -10.18
C HIS A 92 13.91 -0.86 -9.60
N GLN A 93 13.77 0.48 -9.67
CA GLN A 93 12.59 1.20 -9.19
C GLN A 93 11.28 0.63 -9.76
N LYS A 94 11.26 0.21 -11.02
CA LYS A 94 10.02 -0.23 -11.69
C LYS A 94 9.55 -1.62 -11.27
N GLU A 95 10.46 -2.46 -10.78
CA GLU A 95 10.20 -3.89 -10.57
C GLU A 95 10.24 -4.32 -9.10
N PHE A 96 11.03 -3.63 -8.28
CA PHE A 96 11.26 -4.09 -6.92
C PHE A 96 10.02 -4.01 -6.02
N ASN A 97 10.03 -4.84 -4.98
CA ASN A 97 9.08 -4.75 -3.87
C ASN A 97 9.61 -3.75 -2.82
N PRO A 98 8.95 -2.60 -2.62
CA PRO A 98 9.38 -1.62 -1.63
C PRO A 98 9.07 -2.04 -0.20
N LEU A 99 8.29 -3.10 0.02
CA LEU A 99 7.90 -3.57 1.33
C LEU A 99 8.91 -4.58 1.87
N GLY A 100 9.54 -4.24 2.99
CA GLY A 100 10.31 -5.15 3.83
C GLY A 100 9.55 -5.51 5.12
N GLU A 101 10.23 -6.29 5.96
CA GLU A 101 9.76 -6.63 7.31
C GLU A 101 9.80 -5.40 8.21
N TYR A 102 8.73 -5.18 8.96
CA TYR A 102 8.66 -4.07 9.90
C TYR A 102 9.41 -4.44 11.20
N GLN A 103 10.26 -3.54 11.72
CA GLN A 103 10.82 -3.67 13.06
C GLN A 103 10.00 -2.86 14.05
N LEU A 104 9.04 -3.50 14.74
CA LEU A 104 8.39 -2.93 15.94
C LEU A 104 9.41 -3.03 17.07
N VAL A 105 10.39 -2.14 17.04
CA VAL A 105 11.13 -1.81 18.26
C VAL A 105 10.18 -0.97 19.11
N LEU A 106 9.46 -1.65 20.01
CA LEU A 106 8.74 -1.02 21.11
C LEU A 106 9.73 -0.56 22.17
#